data_AF-A0A8T5ZFM4-F1
#
_entry.id   AF-A0A8T5ZFM4-F1
#
_cell.length_a   1.000
_cell.length_b   1.000
_cell.length_c   1.000
_cell.angle_alpha   90.00
_cell.angle_beta   90.00
_cell.angle_gamma   90.00
#
_symmetry.space_group_name_H-M   'P 1'
#
loop_
_entity.id
_entity.type
_entity.pdbx_description
1 polymer ?
#
loop_
_entity_poly.entity_id
_entity_poly.type
_entity_poly.pdbx_seq_one_letter_code
_entity_poly.pdbx_strand_id
1 'polypeptide(L)'
;MAGKTMIPLLAFAAWSGTGKTTLLKQLIPALCARGIRPGLIKHTHHDMDVDKPGKDSYELRKAGAAQTIVASQQRWALMTETPDEEELDLHFLASRMDTSKLDLILVEGFKHEEIAKIVLFRD
;
A
#
# COMPACT_ATOMS: atom_id res chain seq x y z
N MET A 1 -25.34 -8.86 -16.44
CA MET A 1 -23.97 -9.05 -15.90
C MET A 1 -23.33 -7.67 -15.85
N ALA A 2 -23.44 -6.94 -14.73
CA ALA A 2 -22.72 -5.69 -14.58
C ALA A 2 -21.22 -6.02 -14.52
N GLY A 3 -20.42 -5.49 -15.46
CA GLY A 3 -18.99 -5.69 -15.47
C GLY A 3 -18.43 -5.32 -14.10
N LYS A 4 -17.59 -6.19 -13.54
CA LYS A 4 -16.92 -5.96 -12.26
C LYS A 4 -16.08 -4.69 -12.42
N THR A 5 -16.62 -3.55 -12.02
CA THR A 5 -15.90 -2.27 -12.11
C THR A 5 -14.63 -2.42 -11.29
N MET A 6 -13.48 -2.38 -11.95
CA MET A 6 -12.19 -2.39 -11.24
C MET A 6 -12.18 -1.20 -10.30
N ILE A 7 -11.72 -1.41 -9.06
CA ILE A 7 -11.55 -0.31 -8.11
C ILE A 7 -10.60 0.72 -8.73
N PRO A 8 -10.94 2.02 -8.70
CA PRO A 8 -10.06 3.05 -9.22
C PRO A 8 -8.73 3.10 -8.46
N LEU A 9 -7.63 3.30 -9.17
CA LEU A 9 -6.33 3.64 -8.60
C LEU A 9 -6.07 5.14 -8.81
N LEU A 10 -5.60 5.83 -7.77
CA LEU A 10 -5.26 7.24 -7.82
C LEU A 10 -3.89 7.48 -7.18
N ALA A 11 -2.92 7.88 -7.99
CA ALA A 11 -1.57 8.19 -7.54
C ALA A 11 -1.44 9.63 -6.99
N PHE A 12 -0.62 9.78 -5.96
CA PHE A 12 -0.11 11.07 -5.51
C PHE A 12 1.40 11.14 -5.76
N ALA A 13 1.82 12.12 -6.56
CA ALA A 13 3.21 12.34 -6.91
C ALA A 13 3.70 13.70 -6.41
N ALA A 14 4.93 13.71 -5.89
CA ALA A 14 5.58 14.92 -5.39
C ALA A 14 7.09 14.66 -5.26
N TRP A 15 7.90 15.71 -5.27
CA TRP A 15 9.28 15.61 -4.83
C TRP A 15 9.37 15.32 -3.33
N SER A 16 10.53 14.82 -2.90
CA SER A 16 10.76 14.57 -1.47
C SER A 16 10.63 15.88 -0.70
N GLY A 17 10.01 15.82 0.48
CA GLY A 17 9.80 17.00 1.32
C GLY A 17 8.60 17.88 0.96
N THR A 18 7.96 17.75 -0.22
CA THR A 18 6.82 18.58 -0.64
C THR A 18 5.57 18.47 0.24
N GLY A 19 5.47 17.43 1.08
CA GLY A 19 4.35 17.25 2.03
C GLY A 19 3.29 16.24 1.62
N LYS A 20 3.59 15.37 0.64
CA LYS A 20 2.69 14.29 0.17
C LYS A 20 2.15 13.42 1.30
N THR A 21 3.00 12.94 2.20
CA THR A 21 2.58 12.14 3.36
C THR A 21 1.66 12.95 4.28
N THR A 22 1.92 14.24 4.46
CA THR A 22 1.07 15.12 5.28
C THR A 22 -0.32 15.27 4.67
N LEU A 23 -0.40 15.46 3.34
CA LEU A 23 -1.67 15.49 2.64
C LEU A 23 -2.45 14.18 2.79
N LEU A 24 -1.80 13.03 2.53
CA LEU A 24 -2.47 11.73 2.61
C LEU A 24 -2.98 11.43 4.03
N LYS A 25 -2.24 11.81 5.07
CA LYS A 25 -2.67 11.68 6.47
C LYS A 25 -3.94 12.48 6.80
N GLN A 26 -4.22 13.56 6.08
CA GLN A 26 -5.44 14.36 6.25
C GLN A 26 -6.56 13.91 5.30
N LEU A 27 -6.20 13.52 4.08
CA LEU A 27 -7.13 13.10 3.04
C LEU A 27 -7.83 11.78 3.38
N ILE A 28 -7.09 10.79 3.88
CA ILE A 28 -7.66 9.46 4.19
C ILE A 28 -8.80 9.57 5.21
N PRO A 29 -8.65 10.23 6.37
CA PRO A 29 -9.77 10.47 7.29
C PRO A 29 -10.94 11.22 6.65
N ALA A 30 -10.65 12.21 5.79
CA ALA A 30 -11.68 12.99 5.11
C ALA A 30 -12.49 12.16 4.09
N LEU A 31 -11.85 11.18 3.42
CA LEU A 31 -12.52 10.21 2.55
C LEU A 31 -13.39 9.24 3.38
N CYS A 32 -12.83 8.71 4.46
CA CYS A 32 -13.57 7.82 5.38
C CYS A 32 -14.81 8.51 5.96
N ALA A 33 -14.72 9.79 6.34
CA ALA A 33 -15.84 10.58 6.85
C ALA A 33 -16.98 10.75 5.82
N ARG A 34 -16.69 10.55 4.53
CA ARG A 34 -17.67 10.57 3.43
C ARG A 34 -18.16 9.17 3.04
N GLY A 35 -17.82 8.13 3.81
CA GLY A 35 -18.22 6.75 3.55
C GLY A 35 -17.40 6.03 2.49
N ILE A 36 -16.32 6.64 1.97
CA ILE A 36 -15.38 6.00 1.05
C ILE A 36 -14.41 5.15 1.88
N ARG A 37 -14.16 3.91 1.45
CA ARG A 37 -13.20 2.98 2.07
C ARG A 37 -11.91 2.93 1.25
N PRO A 38 -10.90 3.77 1.57
CA PRO A 38 -9.65 3.80 0.80
C PRO A 38 -8.72 2.66 1.19
N GLY A 39 -8.16 1.99 0.17
CA GLY A 39 -6.91 1.25 0.28
C GLY A 39 -5.70 2.17 0.04
N LEU A 40 -4.51 1.73 0.44
CA LEU A 40 -3.26 2.45 0.19
C LEU A 40 -2.17 1.47 -0.22
N ILE A 41 -1.53 1.73 -1.36
CA ILE A 41 -0.29 1.08 -1.79
C ILE A 41 0.82 2.14 -1.69
N LYS A 42 1.86 1.83 -0.92
CA LYS A 42 3.01 2.72 -0.71
C LYS A 42 4.29 2.00 -1.10
N HIS A 43 5.03 2.57 -2.03
CA HIS A 43 6.40 2.18 -2.35
C HIS A 43 7.39 3.00 -1.51
N THR A 44 8.38 2.33 -0.93
CA THR A 44 9.47 2.91 -0.15
C THR A 44 10.79 2.35 -0.62
N HIS A 45 11.85 3.14 -0.55
CA HIS A 45 13.23 2.73 -0.84
C HIS A 45 14.01 2.35 0.43
N HIS A 46 13.32 2.28 1.58
CA HIS A 46 13.90 1.87 2.85
C HIS A 46 13.55 0.42 3.13
N ASP A 47 14.48 -0.29 3.78
CA ASP A 47 14.22 -1.62 4.33
C ASP A 47 12.97 -1.60 5.22
N MET A 48 12.13 -2.62 5.08
CA MET A 48 10.81 -2.69 5.71
C MET A 48 10.67 -3.97 6.51
N ASP A 49 10.73 -3.84 7.82
CA ASP A 49 10.16 -4.83 8.73
C ASP A 49 8.77 -4.36 9.19
N VAL A 50 7.74 -5.12 8.82
CA VAL A 50 6.36 -4.92 9.33
C VAL A 50 6.25 -5.40 10.77
N ASP A 51 7.03 -6.41 11.13
CA ASP A 51 7.27 -6.87 12.49
C ASP A 51 8.56 -6.30 13.07
N LYS A 52 8.95 -6.70 14.29
CA LYS A 52 10.12 -6.15 14.99
C LYS A 52 11.11 -7.27 15.30
N PRO A 53 12.44 -7.01 15.21
CA PRO A 53 13.46 -7.94 15.70
C PRO A 53 13.17 -8.44 17.11
N GLY A 54 13.36 -9.74 17.36
CA GLY A 54 13.06 -10.38 18.65
C GLY A 54 11.60 -10.74 18.88
N LYS A 55 10.72 -10.59 17.88
CA LYS A 55 9.36 -11.18 17.87
C LYS A 55 9.35 -12.47 17.09
N ASP A 56 8.55 -13.45 17.53
CA ASP A 56 8.45 -14.77 16.89
C ASP A 56 8.21 -14.70 15.39
N SER A 57 7.36 -13.77 14.92
CA SER A 57 7.08 -13.60 13.49
C SER A 57 8.32 -13.17 12.68
N TYR A 58 9.16 -12.32 13.28
CA TYR A 58 10.39 -11.82 12.64
C TYR A 58 11.41 -12.96 12.56
N GLU A 59 11.59 -13.69 13.66
CA GLU A 59 12.54 -14.80 13.72
C GLU A 59 12.13 -15.94 12.77
N LEU A 60 10.83 -16.29 12.70
CA LEU A 60 10.32 -17.31 11.78
C LEU A 60 10.49 -16.91 10.31
N ARG A 61 10.29 -15.62 9.99
CA ARG A 61 10.55 -15.10 8.65
C ARG A 61 12.04 -15.16 8.31
N LYS A 62 12.92 -14.67 9.19
CA LYS A 62 14.38 -14.73 9.00
C LYS A 62 14.93 -16.17 9.00
N ALA A 63 14.22 -17.13 9.61
CA ALA A 63 14.53 -18.55 9.54
C ALA A 63 14.21 -19.18 8.17
N GLY A 64 13.57 -18.44 7.25
CA GLY A 64 13.36 -18.87 5.85
C GLY A 64 11.90 -18.98 5.41
N ALA A 65 10.93 -18.48 6.18
CA ALA A 65 9.54 -18.43 5.72
C ALA A 65 9.39 -17.38 4.61
N ALA A 66 9.14 -17.82 3.37
CA ALA A 66 8.95 -16.92 2.22
C ALA A 66 7.68 -16.07 2.30
N GLN A 67 6.66 -16.57 3.00
CA GLN A 67 5.45 -15.82 3.33
C GLN A 67 5.05 -16.07 4.79
N THR A 68 4.69 -15.00 5.49
CA THR A 68 4.29 -15.06 6.91
C THR A 68 3.01 -14.26 7.11
N ILE A 69 1.99 -14.89 7.68
CA ILE A 69 0.77 -14.20 8.13
C ILE A 69 0.78 -14.11 9.65
N VAL A 70 0.64 -12.91 10.18
CA VAL A 70 0.43 -12.66 11.61
C VAL A 70 -0.98 -12.14 11.80
N ALA A 71 -1.77 -12.83 12.62
CA ALA A 71 -3.17 -12.51 12.84
C ALA A 71 -3.46 -12.22 14.33
N SER A 72 -4.36 -11.27 14.56
CA SER A 72 -4.96 -10.97 15.85
C SER A 72 -6.46 -10.71 15.67
N GLN A 73 -7.20 -10.60 16.77
CA GLN A 73 -8.63 -10.28 16.69
C GLN A 73 -8.92 -8.91 16.05
N GLN A 74 -7.97 -7.97 16.11
CA GLN A 74 -8.16 -6.61 15.60
C GLN A 74 -7.75 -6.44 14.14
N ARG A 75 -6.76 -7.22 13.68
CA ARG A 75 -6.14 -7.11 12.34
C ARG A 75 -5.19 -8.26 12.06
N TRP A 76 -4.82 -8.41 10.80
CA TRP A 76 -3.76 -9.30 10.34
C TRP A 76 -2.81 -8.57 9.38
N ALA A 77 -1.62 -9.11 9.18
CA ALA A 77 -0.63 -8.66 8.21
C ALA A 77 -0.05 -9.86 7.45
N LEU A 78 0.22 -9.69 6.16
CA LEU A 78 0.93 -10.64 5.31
C LEU A 78 2.26 -10.00 4.90
N MET A 79 3.35 -10.72 5.11
CA MET A 79 4.67 -10.39 4.58
C MET A 79 5.04 -11.42 3.50
N THR A 80 5.69 -10.96 2.45
CA THR A 80 6.20 -11.79 1.34
C THR A 80 7.62 -11.34 1.05
N GLU A 81 8.57 -12.25 1.20
CA GLU A 81 9.98 -12.01 0.88
C GLU A 81 10.16 -12.06 -0.64
N THR A 82 10.89 -11.08 -1.19
CA THR A 82 11.19 -10.96 -2.63
C THR A 82 12.70 -10.81 -2.82
N PRO A 83 13.51 -11.84 -2.50
CA PRO A 83 14.97 -11.74 -2.46
C PRO A 83 15.61 -11.49 -3.83
N ASP A 84 14.90 -11.80 -4.92
CA ASP A 84 15.37 -11.61 -6.29
C ASP A 84 15.12 -10.18 -6.82
N GLU A 85 14.51 -9.31 -6.01
CA GLU A 85 14.26 -7.89 -6.33
C GLU A 85 13.54 -7.66 -7.66
N GLU A 86 12.55 -8.51 -7.99
CA GLU A 86 11.72 -8.32 -9.18
C GLU A 86 11.04 -6.94 -9.18
N GLU A 87 10.85 -6.37 -10.38
CA GLU A 87 10.20 -5.08 -10.55
C GLU A 87 8.76 -5.11 -10.02
N LEU A 88 8.42 -4.12 -9.20
CA LEU A 88 7.12 -4.05 -8.54
C LEU A 88 6.01 -3.72 -9.54
N ASP A 89 5.12 -4.69 -9.79
CA ASP A 89 3.89 -4.48 -10.55
C ASP A 89 2.77 -3.93 -9.65
N LEU A 90 2.37 -2.67 -9.88
CA LEU A 90 1.30 -2.01 -9.13
C LEU A 90 -0.05 -2.73 -9.24
N HIS A 91 -0.40 -3.22 -10.44
CA HIS A 91 -1.67 -3.92 -10.66
C HIS A 91 -1.67 -5.29 -9.98
N PHE A 92 -0.54 -5.98 -9.97
CA PHE A 92 -0.35 -7.20 -9.19
C PHE A 92 -0.58 -6.93 -7.70
N LEU A 93 0.06 -5.89 -7.13
CA LEU A 93 -0.12 -5.52 -5.72
C LEU A 93 -1.57 -5.17 -5.39
N ALA A 94 -2.23 -4.38 -6.25
CA ALA A 94 -3.65 -4.05 -6.10
C ALA A 94 -4.55 -5.30 -6.13
N SER A 95 -4.21 -6.30 -6.95
CA SER A 95 -4.96 -7.56 -7.03
C SER A 95 -4.89 -8.41 -5.74
N ARG A 96 -3.88 -8.17 -4.88
CA ARG A 96 -3.73 -8.85 -3.58
C ARG A 96 -4.61 -8.24 -2.49
N MET A 97 -5.17 -7.06 -2.71
CA MET A 97 -6.10 -6.44 -1.78
C MET A 97 -7.50 -7.04 -1.91
N ASP A 98 -8.23 -7.16 -0.79
CA ASP A 98 -9.65 -7.53 -0.80
C ASP A 98 -10.49 -6.34 -1.29
N THR A 99 -10.58 -6.22 -2.62
CA THR A 99 -11.31 -5.16 -3.30
C THR A 99 -12.82 -5.22 -3.05
N SER A 100 -13.38 -6.31 -2.52
CA SER A 100 -14.81 -6.30 -2.14
C SER A 100 -15.11 -5.34 -0.97
N LYS A 101 -14.08 -4.91 -0.24
CA LYS A 101 -14.17 -4.06 0.94
C LYS A 101 -13.66 -2.63 0.74
N LEU A 102 -13.29 -2.27 -0.48
CA LEU A 102 -12.70 -0.97 -0.81
C LEU A 102 -13.52 -0.26 -1.89
N ASP A 103 -13.35 1.05 -1.99
CA ASP A 103 -13.98 1.88 -3.03
C ASP A 103 -12.96 2.63 -3.90
N LEU A 104 -11.71 2.75 -3.42
CA LEU A 104 -10.61 3.47 -4.04
C LEU A 104 -9.28 2.90 -3.53
N ILE A 105 -8.26 2.82 -4.37
CA ILE A 105 -6.88 2.56 -3.94
C ILE A 105 -6.02 3.79 -4.19
N LEU A 106 -5.46 4.36 -3.13
CA LEU A 106 -4.49 5.44 -3.20
C LEU A 106 -3.10 4.85 -3.44
N VAL A 107 -2.29 5.51 -4.28
CA VAL A 107 -0.94 5.05 -4.63
C VAL A 107 0.08 6.13 -4.29
N GLU A 108 1.11 5.77 -3.53
CA GLU A 108 2.20 6.66 -3.13
C GLU A 108 3.56 6.04 -3.49
N GLY A 109 4.38 6.72 -4.31
CA GLY A 109 5.78 6.32 -4.55
C GLY A 109 6.04 5.58 -5.86
N PHE A 110 4.99 5.24 -6.61
CA PHE A 110 5.08 4.69 -7.97
C PHE A 110 5.12 5.82 -9.00
N LYS A 111 6.32 6.33 -9.33
CA LYS A 111 6.49 7.50 -10.21
C LYS A 111 6.12 7.20 -11.67
N HIS A 112 6.45 6.01 -12.14
CA HIS A 112 6.40 5.62 -13.55
C HIS A 112 5.09 4.95 -14.00
N GLU A 113 4.17 4.70 -13.07
CA GLU A 113 2.89 4.06 -13.39
C GLU A 113 1.96 4.98 -14.17
N GLU A 114 1.38 4.43 -15.24
CA GLU A 114 0.43 5.08 -16.15
C GLU A 114 -1.01 5.04 -15.61
N ILE A 115 -1.19 5.59 -14.41
CA ILE A 115 -2.50 5.72 -13.76
C ILE A 115 -2.86 7.18 -13.50
N ALA A 116 -4.15 7.45 -13.23
CA ALA A 116 -4.62 8.77 -12.83
C ALA A 116 -3.81 9.29 -11.63
N LYS A 117 -3.35 10.55 -11.70
CA LYS A 117 -2.34 11.08 -10.78
C LYS A 117 -2.62 12.53 -10.42
N ILE A 118 -2.55 12.84 -9.13
CA ILE A 118 -2.51 14.20 -8.59
C ILE A 118 -1.06 14.54 -8.26
N VAL A 119 -0.56 15.63 -8.85
CA VAL A 119 0.78 16.15 -8.60
C VAL A 119 0.73 17.25 -7.57
N LEU A 120 1.62 17.19 -6.59
CA LEU A 120 1.78 18.22 -5.57
C LEU A 120 3.00 19.08 -5.88
N PHE A 121 2.81 20.37 -5.72
CA PHE A 121 3.82 21.39 -5.89
C PHE A 121 3.81 22.32 -4.68
N ARG A 122 4.99 22.74 -4.23
CA ARG A 122 5.19 23.71 -3.14
C ARG A 122 6.46 24.48 -3.45
N ASP A 123 6.32 25.80 -3.62
CA ASP A 123 7.43 26.75 -3.80
C ASP A 123 8.35 26.84 -2.57
#